data_AF-A0A395HY81-F1
#
_entry.id   AF-A0A395HY81-F1
#
_cell.length_a   1.000
_cell.length_b   1.000
_cell.length_c   1.000
_cell.angle_alpha   90.00
_cell.angle_beta   90.00
_cell.angle_gamma   90.00
#
_symmetry.space_group_name_H-M   'P 1'
#
loop_
_entity.id
_entity.type
_entity.pdbx_description
1 polymer ?
#
loop_
_entity_poly.entity_id
_entity_poly.type
_entity_poly.pdbx_seq_one_letter_code
_entity_poly.pdbx_strand_id
1 'polypeptide(L)'
;MPRSDEAEWWINAVYEAVQEIPAGRVTSYGHIALLLGYPKRPRQVGVSLKHLPSDPRRQDADVESEAEAEASSTPFFHSGNVPWQRVINSKGMISHRGPGSAERQAEALRAEGVEVEVDAMGEFYVDTGRFGWFPEVLPSEEGLDSEGERNEDGGDSVGSSGNELFC
;
A
#
# COMPACT_ATOMS: atom_id res chain seq x y z
N MET A 1 1.08 -19.81 13.24
CA MET A 1 0.70 -18.74 14.19
C MET A 1 -0.42 -17.96 13.52
N PRO A 2 -1.63 -17.91 14.09
CA PRO A 2 -2.67 -17.00 13.59
C PRO A 2 -2.08 -15.59 13.61
N ARG A 3 -2.33 -14.81 12.56
CA ARG A 3 -1.96 -13.40 12.54
C ARG A 3 -2.76 -12.72 13.66
N SER A 4 -2.16 -11.77 14.39
CA SER A 4 -2.97 -10.95 15.30
C SER A 4 -3.97 -10.15 14.47
N ASP A 5 -5.12 -9.79 15.06
CA ASP A 5 -6.15 -8.99 14.37
C ASP A 5 -5.57 -7.70 13.78
N GLU A 6 -4.59 -7.08 14.46
CA GLU A 6 -3.83 -5.91 13.96
C GLU A 6 -3.06 -6.22 12.66
N ALA A 7 -2.45 -7.40 12.56
CA ALA A 7 -1.67 -7.79 11.39
C ALA A 7 -2.57 -8.09 10.19
N GLU A 8 -3.76 -8.65 10.41
CA GLU A 8 -4.75 -8.87 9.33
C GLU A 8 -5.31 -7.54 8.84
N TRP A 9 -5.70 -6.65 9.76
CA TRP A 9 -6.12 -5.29 9.41
C TRP A 9 -5.06 -4.55 8.60
N TRP A 10 -3.79 -4.58 9.05
CA TRP A 10 -2.69 -3.94 8.34
C TRP A 10 -2.51 -4.46 6.91
N ILE A 11 -2.61 -5.78 6.72
CA ILE A 11 -2.48 -6.41 5.40
C ILE A 11 -3.62 -5.96 4.49
N ASN A 12 -4.86 -5.96 4.98
CA ASN A 12 -6.03 -5.53 4.21
C ASN A 12 -5.94 -4.05 3.83
N ALA A 13 -5.59 -3.19 4.78
CA ALA A 13 -5.41 -1.75 4.54
C ALA A 13 -4.33 -1.47 3.48
N VAL A 14 -3.22 -2.23 3.50
CA VAL A 14 -2.19 -2.15 2.45
C VAL A 14 -2.76 -2.54 1.08
N TYR A 15 -3.58 -3.59 0.99
CA TYR A 15 -4.14 -4.05 -0.27
C TYR A 15 -5.20 -3.09 -0.83
N GLU A 16 -5.98 -2.44 0.04
CA GLU A 16 -6.93 -1.39 -0.33
C GLU A 16 -6.19 -0.16 -0.86
N ALA A 17 -5.21 0.36 -0.12
CA ALA A 17 -4.40 1.50 -0.54
C ALA A 17 -3.68 1.26 -1.89
N VAL A 18 -3.23 0.03 -2.15
CA VAL A 18 -2.57 -0.32 -3.42
C VAL A 18 -3.56 -0.39 -4.59
N GLN A 19 -4.83 -0.74 -4.35
CA GLN A 19 -5.86 -0.74 -5.41
C GLN A 19 -6.21 0.67 -5.89
N GLU A 20 -5.98 1.70 -5.07
CA GLU A 20 -6.25 3.09 -5.44
C GLU A 20 -5.21 3.68 -6.39
N ILE A 21 -4.05 3.03 -6.56
CA ILE A 21 -3.01 3.50 -7.47
C ILE A 21 -3.55 3.37 -8.90
N PRO A 22 -3.66 4.45 -9.69
CA PRO A 22 -4.19 4.37 -11.05
C PRO A 22 -3.22 3.64 -11.99
N ALA A 23 -3.77 3.04 -13.05
CA ALA A 23 -2.97 2.37 -14.08
C ALA A 23 -1.98 3.35 -14.74
N GLY A 24 -0.78 2.86 -15.03
CA GLY A 24 0.28 3.69 -15.60
C GLY A 24 0.94 4.63 -14.59
N ARG A 25 0.63 4.50 -13.29
CA ARG A 25 1.34 5.21 -12.21
C ARG A 25 2.02 4.24 -11.25
N VAL A 26 3.04 4.74 -10.57
CA VAL A 26 3.81 4.01 -9.57
C VAL A 26 3.88 4.79 -8.27
N THR A 27 3.99 4.07 -7.16
CA THR A 27 4.22 4.66 -5.83
C THR A 27 5.32 3.91 -5.09
N SER A 28 5.68 4.40 -3.91
CA SER A 28 6.73 3.77 -3.10
C SER A 28 6.19 3.05 -1.86
N TYR A 29 6.91 2.03 -1.38
CA TYR A 29 6.59 1.36 -0.11
C TYR A 29 6.51 2.34 1.07
N GLY A 30 7.36 3.37 1.06
CA GLY A 30 7.34 4.44 2.07
C GLY A 30 6.09 5.29 1.98
N HIS A 31 5.62 5.57 0.76
CA HIS A 31 4.43 6.37 0.54
C HIS A 31 3.16 5.65 0.98
N ILE A 32 3.00 4.37 0.64
CA ILE A 32 1.87 3.57 1.15
C ILE A 32 1.85 3.54 2.69
N ALA A 33 3.03 3.35 3.31
CA ALA A 33 3.12 3.36 4.76
C ALA A 33 2.76 4.73 5.37
N LEU A 34 3.10 5.83 4.68
CA LEU A 34 2.73 7.18 5.06
C LEU A 34 1.21 7.41 4.96
N LEU A 35 0.58 7.00 3.86
CA LEU A 35 -0.86 7.12 3.60
C LEU A 35 -1.70 6.39 4.67
N LEU A 36 -1.22 5.24 5.14
CA LEU A 36 -1.86 4.49 6.23
C LEU A 36 -1.60 5.08 7.63
N GLY A 37 -0.84 6.17 7.75
CA GLY A 37 -0.49 6.81 9.03
C GLY A 37 0.71 6.18 9.77
N TYR A 38 1.44 5.25 9.14
CA TYR A 38 2.57 4.54 9.74
C TYR A 38 3.88 4.68 8.94
N PRO A 39 4.47 5.89 8.82
CA PRO A 39 5.65 6.14 7.97
C PRO A 39 6.89 5.31 8.34
N LYS A 40 6.93 4.75 9.56
CA LYS A 40 8.02 3.88 10.04
C LYS A 40 7.87 2.40 9.65
N ARG A 41 6.83 2.01 8.89
CA ARG A 41 6.51 0.62 8.53
C ARG A 41 6.65 0.24 7.02
N PRO A 42 7.54 0.82 6.19
CA PRO A 42 7.63 0.49 4.75
C PRO A 42 8.03 -0.97 4.48
N ARG A 43 8.82 -1.58 5.36
CA ARG A 43 9.18 -2.99 5.24
C ARG A 43 7.96 -3.90 5.42
N GLN A 44 7.02 -3.52 6.28
CA GLN A 44 5.82 -4.30 6.52
C GLN A 44 4.90 -4.29 5.30
N VAL A 45 4.83 -3.18 4.56
CA VAL A 45 4.13 -3.12 3.26
C VAL A 45 4.71 -4.16 2.29
N GLY A 46 6.04 -4.21 2.16
CA GLY A 46 6.70 -5.20 1.30
C GLY A 46 6.49 -6.64 1.76
N VAL A 47 6.39 -6.89 3.07
CA VAL A 47 6.03 -8.20 3.62
C VAL A 47 4.60 -8.56 3.29
N SER A 48 3.64 -7.63 3.38
CA SER A 48 2.24 -7.86 2.98
C SER A 48 2.16 -8.28 1.51
N LEU A 49 2.75 -7.50 0.59
CA LEU A 49 2.73 -7.81 -0.85
C LEU A 49 3.41 -9.15 -1.19
N LYS A 50 4.42 -9.57 -0.43
CA LYS A 50 5.06 -10.88 -0.62
C LYS A 50 4.13 -12.07 -0.31
N HIS A 51 3.17 -11.88 0.60
CA HIS A 51 2.23 -12.93 0.99
C HIS A 51 0.88 -12.83 0.26
N LEU A 52 0.79 -11.96 -0.75
CA LEU A 52 -0.38 -11.85 -1.60
C LEU A 52 -0.58 -13.18 -2.36
N PRO A 53 -1.73 -13.86 -2.23
CA PRO A 53 -2.00 -15.10 -2.94
C PRO A 53 -2.12 -14.84 -4.44
N SER A 54 -1.80 -15.85 -5.25
CA SER A 54 -1.95 -15.77 -6.70
C SER A 54 -3.42 -15.75 -7.12
N ASP A 55 -3.74 -15.10 -8.25
CA ASP A 55 -5.09 -15.15 -8.83
C ASP A 55 -5.52 -16.60 -9.05
N PRO A 56 -6.57 -17.09 -8.35
CA PRO A 56 -7.04 -18.46 -8.49
C PRO A 56 -7.44 -18.74 -9.94
N ARG A 57 -8.04 -17.78 -10.65
CA ARG A 57 -8.55 -17.96 -12.02
C ARG A 57 -7.48 -18.23 -13.09
N ARG A 58 -6.21 -17.99 -12.75
CA ARG A 58 -5.08 -18.30 -13.64
C ARG A 58 -4.60 -19.74 -13.52
N GLN A 59 -5.00 -20.47 -12.47
CA GLN A 59 -4.60 -21.87 -12.26
C GLN A 59 -5.59 -22.87 -12.91
N ASP A 60 -6.74 -22.39 -13.37
CA ASP A 60 -7.84 -23.22 -13.88
C ASP A 60 -7.84 -23.40 -15.41
N ALA A 61 -6.90 -22.79 -16.13
CA ALA A 61 -6.93 -22.74 -17.60
C ALA A 61 -6.65 -24.10 -18.29
N ASP A 62 -6.33 -25.17 -17.55
CA ASP A 62 -6.06 -26.51 -18.10
C ASP A 62 -6.98 -27.62 -17.56
N VAL A 63 -8.06 -27.32 -16.81
CA VAL A 63 -9.03 -28.35 -16.39
C VAL A 63 -10.47 -27.83 -16.51
N GLU A 64 -11.13 -28.19 -17.61
CA GLU A 64 -12.59 -28.26 -17.66
C GLU A 64 -13.06 -29.38 -16.73
N SER A 65 -13.39 -29.07 -15.47
CA SER A 65 -14.22 -29.96 -14.66
C SER A 65 -15.02 -29.19 -13.60
N GLU A 66 -16.32 -29.10 -13.87
CA GLU A 66 -17.45 -29.10 -12.95
C GLU A 66 -17.10 -29.31 -11.45
N ALA A 67 -17.29 -28.29 -10.62
CA ALA A 67 -17.68 -28.46 -9.22
C ALA A 67 -18.13 -27.13 -8.59
N GLU A 68 -19.45 -26.98 -8.49
CA GLU A 68 -20.11 -26.07 -7.56
C GLU A 68 -19.91 -26.57 -6.10
N ALA A 69 -18.80 -26.19 -5.45
CA ALA A 69 -18.56 -26.25 -3.99
C ALA A 69 -17.09 -25.81 -3.74
N GLU A 70 -16.71 -24.72 -3.06
CA GLU A 70 -17.20 -24.18 -1.78
C GLU A 70 -16.98 -22.65 -1.75
N ALA A 71 -18.05 -21.88 -1.57
CA ALA A 71 -18.04 -20.43 -1.51
C ALA A 71 -17.52 -19.86 -0.16
N SER A 72 -16.46 -20.44 0.43
CA SER A 72 -15.99 -20.04 1.77
C SER A 72 -14.50 -19.75 1.90
N SER A 73 -13.67 -19.94 0.86
CA SER A 73 -12.21 -19.76 1.04
C SER A 73 -11.44 -19.25 -0.18
N THR A 74 -12.11 -18.60 -1.15
CA THR A 74 -11.39 -17.82 -2.16
C THR A 74 -10.87 -16.55 -1.50
N PRO A 75 -9.55 -16.28 -1.51
CA PRO A 75 -9.01 -15.08 -0.89
C PRO A 75 -9.55 -13.84 -1.61
N PHE A 76 -10.14 -12.92 -0.85
CA PHE A 76 -10.70 -11.68 -1.40
C PHE A 76 -9.63 -10.83 -2.12
N PHE A 77 -8.42 -10.75 -1.57
CA PHE A 77 -7.28 -10.07 -2.19
C PHE A 77 -6.30 -11.09 -2.79
N HIS A 78 -5.91 -10.88 -4.06
CA HIS A 78 -5.00 -11.73 -4.82
C HIS A 78 -4.19 -10.90 -5.85
N SER A 79 -3.20 -11.51 -6.48
CA SER A 79 -2.32 -10.85 -7.47
C SER A 79 -3.01 -10.37 -8.75
N GLY A 80 -4.30 -10.68 -8.92
CA GLY A 80 -5.12 -10.27 -10.06
C GLY A 80 -5.97 -9.03 -9.79
N ASN A 81 -6.31 -8.73 -8.54
CA ASN A 81 -7.05 -7.52 -8.17
C ASN A 81 -6.18 -6.48 -7.45
N VAL A 82 -5.11 -6.88 -6.77
CA VAL A 82 -4.16 -5.95 -6.14
C VAL A 82 -2.99 -5.69 -7.09
N PRO A 83 -2.80 -4.45 -7.61
CA PRO A 83 -1.76 -4.12 -8.58
C PRO A 83 -0.38 -3.94 -7.91
N TRP A 84 0.14 -5.03 -7.34
CA TRP A 84 1.41 -5.05 -6.60
C TRP A 84 2.60 -4.53 -7.43
N GLN A 85 2.55 -4.67 -8.76
CA GLN A 85 3.60 -4.20 -9.68
C GLN A 85 3.82 -2.68 -9.61
N ARG A 86 2.81 -1.90 -9.19
CA ARG A 86 2.88 -0.43 -9.10
C ARG A 86 3.67 0.07 -7.90
N VAL A 87 4.08 -0.81 -6.97
CA VAL A 87 4.83 -0.45 -5.76
C VAL A 87 6.33 -0.72 -5.95
N ILE A 88 7.12 0.35 -5.99
CA ILE A 88 8.57 0.32 -6.24
C ILE A 88 9.37 0.95 -5.09
N ASN A 89 10.70 0.91 -5.19
CA ASN A 89 11.58 1.59 -4.24
C ASN A 89 11.41 3.12 -4.34
N SER A 90 11.64 3.86 -3.25
CA SER A 90 11.60 5.33 -3.24
C SER A 90 12.61 5.98 -4.19
N LYS A 91 13.66 5.25 -4.59
CA LYS A 91 14.64 5.68 -5.61
C LYS A 91 14.19 5.42 -7.06
N GLY A 92 12.96 4.94 -7.28
CA GLY A 92 12.49 4.54 -8.63
C GLY A 92 12.98 3.17 -9.10
N MET A 93 13.72 2.42 -8.27
CA MET A 93 14.25 1.10 -8.62
C MET A 93 13.22 -0.02 -8.44
N ILE A 94 13.20 -0.96 -9.38
CA ILE A 94 12.50 -2.24 -9.24
C ILE A 94 13.42 -3.24 -8.55
N SER A 95 13.00 -3.76 -7.39
CA SER A 95 13.86 -4.63 -6.56
C SER A 95 13.94 -6.04 -7.12
N HIS A 96 15.16 -6.58 -7.27
CA HIS A 96 15.38 -7.98 -7.59
C HIS A 96 15.07 -8.86 -6.36
N ARG A 97 14.00 -9.66 -6.43
CA ARG A 97 13.48 -10.51 -5.32
C ARG A 97 13.57 -12.01 -5.65
N GLY A 98 14.34 -12.36 -6.67
CA GLY A 98 14.49 -13.70 -7.22
C GLY A 98 14.64 -13.65 -8.75
N PRO A 99 15.06 -14.76 -9.38
CA PRO A 99 15.28 -14.82 -10.83
C PRO A 99 14.04 -14.36 -11.61
N GLY A 100 14.21 -13.39 -12.51
CA GLY A 100 13.13 -12.86 -13.36
C GLY A 100 12.03 -12.07 -12.65
N SER A 101 12.14 -11.84 -11.33
CA SER A 101 11.11 -11.08 -10.58
C SER A 101 11.04 -9.60 -11.01
N ALA A 102 12.20 -8.96 -11.15
CA ALA A 102 12.28 -7.57 -11.60
C ALA A 102 11.83 -7.42 -13.05
N GLU A 103 12.18 -8.37 -13.92
CA GLU A 103 11.75 -8.40 -15.33
C GLU A 103 10.23 -8.49 -15.45
N ARG A 104 9.59 -9.41 -14.71
CA ARG A 104 8.12 -9.54 -14.69
C ARG A 104 7.43 -8.28 -14.20
N GLN A 105 7.98 -7.65 -13.16
CA GLN A 105 7.43 -6.39 -12.66
C GLN A 105 7.61 -5.27 -13.70
N ALA A 106 8.77 -5.19 -14.34
CA ALA A 106 9.03 -4.22 -15.41
C ALA A 106 8.11 -4.43 -16.62
N GLU A 107 7.88 -5.67 -17.03
CA GLU A 107 6.96 -6.02 -18.11
C GLU A 107 5.53 -5.63 -17.77
N ALA A 108 5.06 -5.94 -16.56
CA ALA A 108 3.71 -5.55 -16.11
C ALA A 108 3.55 -4.02 -16.08
N LEU A 109 4.57 -3.28 -15.66
CA LEU A 109 4.58 -1.81 -15.69
C LEU A 109 4.55 -1.27 -17.12
N ARG A 110 5.36 -1.83 -18.03
CA ARG A 110 5.36 -1.46 -19.45
C ARG A 110 4.03 -1.74 -20.13
N ALA A 111 3.36 -2.83 -19.78
CA ALA A 111 2.03 -3.16 -20.29
C ALA A 111 0.97 -2.11 -19.87
N GLU A 112 1.19 -1.41 -18.76
CA GLU A 112 0.36 -0.28 -18.32
C GLU A 112 0.81 1.07 -18.89
N GLY A 113 1.83 1.10 -19.75
CA GLY A 113 2.36 2.33 -20.35
C GLY A 113 3.39 3.07 -19.49
N VAL A 114 3.92 2.45 -18.43
CA VAL A 114 5.02 3.00 -17.65
C VAL A 114 6.34 2.73 -18.36
N GLU A 115 7.14 3.77 -18.57
CA GLU A 115 8.48 3.60 -19.14
C GLU A 115 9.45 3.10 -18.06
N VAL A 116 10.12 1.99 -18.37
CA VAL A 116 11.10 1.36 -17.49
C VAL A 116 12.45 1.29 -18.20
N GLU A 117 13.40 2.05 -17.68
CA GLU A 117 14.79 2.08 -18.15
C GLU A 117 15.59 0.92 -17.55
N VAL A 118 16.65 0.50 -18.26
CA VAL A 118 17.58 -0.54 -17.80
C VAL A 118 18.98 0.04 -17.85
N ASP A 119 19.72 -0.07 -16.76
CA ASP A 119 21.09 0.41 -16.69
C ASP A 119 22.12 -0.62 -17.18
N ALA A 120 23.40 -0.26 -17.15
CA ALA A 120 24.49 -1.14 -17.57
C ALA A 120 24.67 -2.39 -16.66
N MET A 121 24.13 -2.36 -15.45
CA MET A 121 24.15 -3.47 -14.49
C MET A 121 22.91 -4.38 -14.63
N GLY A 122 21.95 -4.03 -15.49
CA GLY A 122 20.69 -4.74 -15.64
C GLY A 122 19.67 -4.41 -14.55
N GLU A 123 19.86 -3.33 -13.80
CA GLU A 123 18.88 -2.82 -12.86
C GLU A 123 17.79 -2.02 -13.60
N PHE A 124 16.55 -2.16 -13.16
CA PHE A 124 15.39 -1.51 -13.77
C PHE A 124 14.97 -0.28 -12.98
N TYR A 125 14.76 0.84 -13.69
CA TYR A 125 14.43 2.13 -13.11
C TYR A 125 13.17 2.72 -13.74
N VAL A 126 12.39 3.43 -12.94
CA VAL A 126 11.21 4.19 -13.36
C VAL A 126 11.36 5.63 -12.90
N ASP A 127 11.09 6.57 -13.81
CA ASP A 127 11.02 7.99 -13.48
C ASP A 127 9.77 8.28 -12.63
N THR A 128 9.97 8.40 -11.31
CA THR A 128 8.91 8.73 -10.35
C THR A 128 8.45 10.19 -10.47
N GLY A 129 9.21 11.08 -11.11
CA GLY A 129 8.75 12.44 -11.41
C GLY A 129 7.67 12.43 -12.50
N ARG A 130 7.80 11.53 -13.48
CA ARG A 130 6.82 11.39 -14.57
C ARG A 130 5.66 10.45 -14.23
N PHE A 131 5.94 9.30 -13.62
CA PHE A 131 4.95 8.25 -13.36
C PHE A 131 4.52 8.16 -11.90
N GLY A 132 5.05 9.00 -11.01
CA GLY A 132 4.72 8.99 -9.59
C GLY A 132 3.26 9.29 -9.28
N TRP A 133 2.71 8.55 -8.34
CA TRP A 133 1.45 8.82 -7.66
C TRP A 133 1.72 8.97 -6.16
N PHE A 134 1.67 10.21 -5.70
CA PHE A 134 2.03 10.62 -4.34
C PHE A 134 1.00 11.61 -3.76
N PRO A 135 -0.26 11.21 -3.58
CA PRO A 135 -1.25 12.06 -2.93
C PRO A 135 -0.94 12.22 -1.43
N GLU A 136 -1.50 13.25 -0.80
CA GLU A 136 -1.35 13.48 0.65
C GLU A 136 -2.25 12.56 1.48
N VAL A 137 -3.40 12.18 0.92
CA VAL A 137 -4.39 11.26 1.48
C VAL A 137 -4.87 10.26 0.42
N LEU A 138 -5.44 9.13 0.84
CA LEU A 138 -6.03 8.18 -0.09
C LEU A 138 -7.29 8.79 -0.74
N PRO A 139 -7.50 8.67 -2.05
CA PRO A 139 -8.75 9.07 -2.70
C PRO A 139 -10.02 8.50 -2.06
N SER A 140 -9.95 7.32 -1.43
CA SER A 140 -11.06 6.75 -0.66
C SER A 140 -11.36 7.49 0.65
N GLU A 141 -10.37 8.20 1.21
CA GLU A 141 -10.46 8.99 2.44
C GLU A 141 -10.70 10.49 2.14
N GLU A 142 -10.48 10.95 0.89
CA GLU A 142 -10.79 12.32 0.46
C GLU A 142 -12.29 12.61 0.65
N GLY A 143 -12.63 13.35 1.71
CA GLY A 143 -14.00 13.74 2.05
C GLY A 143 -14.51 13.26 3.41
N LEU A 144 -13.72 12.50 4.18
CA LEU A 144 -14.03 12.16 5.57
C LEU A 144 -13.68 13.31 6.56
N ASP A 145 -13.08 14.38 6.07
CA ASP A 145 -12.59 15.53 6.87
C ASP A 145 -13.63 16.64 7.13
N SER A 146 -14.93 16.40 6.92
CA SER A 146 -15.94 17.46 7.15
C SER A 146 -16.57 17.45 8.56
N GLU A 147 -16.36 16.44 9.41
CA GLU A 147 -16.99 16.43 10.75
C GLU A 147 -15.99 16.12 11.87
N GLY A 148 -15.16 17.11 12.18
CA GLY A 148 -14.18 17.04 13.27
C GLY A 148 -13.85 18.35 13.97
N GLU A 149 -14.55 19.47 13.67
CA GLU A 149 -14.51 20.65 14.54
C GLU A 149 -15.41 20.40 15.76
N ARG A 150 -14.91 19.64 16.75
CA ARG A 150 -15.46 19.74 18.11
C ARG A 150 -14.96 21.05 18.72
N ASN A 151 -15.82 22.06 18.61
CA ASN A 151 -15.90 23.15 19.55
C ASN A 151 -16.03 22.58 20.98
N GLU A 152 -15.05 22.85 21.83
CA GLU A 152 -15.24 22.88 23.28
C GLU A 152 -14.65 24.20 23.81
N ASP A 153 -15.40 25.27 23.56
CA ASP A 153 -15.42 26.46 24.41
C ASP A 153 -16.20 26.09 25.68
N GLY A 154 -15.57 26.23 26.84
CA GLY A 154 -16.14 25.82 28.12
C GLY A 154 -15.19 26.14 29.26
N GLY A 155 -15.00 27.43 29.54
CA GLY A 155 -14.23 27.90 30.67
C GLY A 155 -14.84 27.48 32.02
N ASP A 156 -13.96 27.30 33.00
CA ASP A 156 -14.29 27.65 34.38
C ASP A 156 -13.06 28.28 35.03
N SER A 157 -13.30 29.44 35.65
CA SER A 157 -12.31 30.27 36.33
C SER A 157 -12.39 30.00 37.83
N VAL A 158 -11.23 29.85 38.49
CA VAL A 158 -10.91 30.17 39.92
C VAL A 158 -9.74 29.27 40.35
N GLY A 159 -8.64 29.73 40.98
CA GLY A 159 -8.31 31.05 41.49
C GLY A 159 -6.79 31.21 41.66
N SER A 160 -6.36 32.46 41.56
CA SER A 160 -5.00 32.93 41.84
C SER A 160 -4.99 33.52 43.26
N SER A 161 -4.08 33.04 44.12
CA SER A 161 -3.55 33.67 45.36
C SER A 161 -2.66 32.62 46.06
N GLY A 162 -1.40 32.80 46.47
CA GLY A 162 -0.48 33.92 46.45
C GLY A 162 0.90 33.47 46.98
N ASN A 163 1.93 34.09 46.43
CA ASN A 163 3.31 34.36 46.83
C ASN A 163 4.08 33.69 48.02
N GLU A 164 5.39 33.62 47.76
CA GLU A 164 6.57 33.78 48.65
C GLU A 164 7.04 32.64 49.57
N LEU A 165 8.19 32.03 49.20
CA LEU A 165 9.11 31.31 50.08
C LEU A 165 10.49 31.97 49.99
N PHE A 166 10.80 32.79 50.99
CA PHE A 166 12.15 33.15 51.42
C PHE A 166 12.57 32.17 52.52
N CYS A 167 13.78 31.62 52.44
CA CYS A 167 14.61 31.17 53.56
C CYS A 167 16.08 31.28 53.14
#